data_AF-A0A522DEK9-F1
#
_entry.id   AF-A0A522DEK9-F1
#
_cell.length_a   1.000
_cell.length_b   1.000
_cell.length_c   1.000
_cell.angle_alpha   90.00
_cell.angle_beta   90.00
_cell.angle_gamma   90.00
#
_symmetry.space_group_name_H-M   'P 1'
#
loop_
_entity.id
_entity.type
_entity.pdbx_description
1 polymer ?
#
loop_
_entity_poly.entity_id
_entity_poly.type
_entity_poly.pdbx_seq_one_letter_code
_entity_poly.pdbx_strand_id
1 'polypeptide(L)'
;FINNQRMQSMKQLSGAIDSMEKESRKTKARIKNDVFSVFAFTAYLDSGYNKPVISPIPVVKNFDDLLPDSVRRFVIQRAAGRVSSPALTADVGVSEYAAKEKELRLYKIEWHKKITLSIACLVLFLIGAPLGSIIRKGGLGLPLIFAVIFFMFFYFLNTTGEKFVKENVLTVFSGMWLATMILLPLGVFLTYKAMHDSQLFNKEFYFRLWRKFKKMTRKE
;
A
#
# COMPACT_ATOMS: atom_id res chain seq x y z
N PHE A 1 -20.13 9.91 -15.26
CA PHE A 1 -20.06 8.45 -14.98
C PHE A 1 -18.77 7.76 -15.45
N ILE A 2 -17.86 8.43 -16.19
CA ILE A 2 -16.64 7.81 -16.75
C ILE A 2 -15.50 7.60 -15.71
N ASN A 3 -15.45 8.39 -14.64
CA ASN A 3 -14.42 8.31 -13.60
C ASN A 3 -14.68 7.28 -12.49
N ASN A 4 -15.71 6.43 -12.62
CA ASN A 4 -15.96 5.40 -11.62
C ASN A 4 -15.17 4.12 -11.95
N GLN A 5 -13.97 4.02 -11.40
CA GLN A 5 -13.10 2.83 -11.45
C GLN A 5 -13.79 1.48 -11.22
N ARG A 6 -14.85 1.43 -10.40
CA ARG A 6 -15.62 0.19 -10.15
C ARG A 6 -16.30 -0.37 -11.41
N MET A 7 -16.74 0.52 -12.29
CA MET A 7 -17.50 0.20 -13.50
C MET A 7 -16.60 -0.21 -14.68
N GLN A 8 -15.28 -0.01 -14.57
CA GLN A 8 -14.36 -0.29 -15.65
C GLN A 8 -14.01 -1.79 -15.75
N SER A 9 -13.79 -2.27 -16.98
CA SER A 9 -13.25 -3.61 -17.24
C SER A 9 -11.76 -3.70 -16.86
N MET A 10 -11.22 -4.91 -16.69
CA MET A 10 -9.80 -5.07 -16.34
C MET A 10 -8.85 -4.46 -17.38
N LYS A 11 -9.18 -4.52 -18.69
CA LYS A 11 -8.37 -3.91 -19.75
C LYS A 11 -8.41 -2.37 -19.68
N GLN A 12 -9.58 -1.80 -19.39
CA GLN A 12 -9.71 -0.36 -19.20
C GLN A 12 -8.94 0.11 -17.95
N LEU A 13 -9.03 -0.66 -16.85
CA LEU A 13 -8.28 -0.38 -15.63
C LEU A 13 -6.77 -0.43 -15.87
N SER A 14 -6.25 -1.43 -16.59
CA SER A 14 -4.82 -1.51 -16.89
C SER A 14 -4.34 -0.34 -17.75
N GLY A 15 -5.12 0.06 -18.76
CA GLY A 15 -4.81 1.24 -19.57
C GLY A 15 -4.84 2.54 -18.77
N ALA A 16 -5.82 2.69 -17.88
CA ALA A 16 -5.92 3.84 -16.98
C ALA A 16 -4.74 3.89 -15.99
N ILE A 17 -4.35 2.75 -15.40
CA ILE A 17 -3.20 2.66 -14.50
C ILE A 17 -1.90 3.08 -15.20
N ASP A 18 -1.63 2.58 -16.41
CA ASP A 18 -0.42 2.96 -17.16
C ASP A 18 -0.41 4.45 -17.51
N SER A 19 -1.56 5.00 -17.93
CA SER A 19 -1.70 6.43 -18.21
C SER A 19 -1.44 7.28 -16.95
N MET A 20 -2.05 6.91 -15.82
CA MET A 20 -1.86 7.62 -14.55
C MET A 20 -0.43 7.49 -14.02
N GLU A 21 0.23 6.34 -14.18
CA GLU A 21 1.64 6.17 -13.82
C GLU A 21 2.55 7.06 -14.67
N LYS A 22 2.29 7.13 -15.97
CA LYS A 22 3.02 8.02 -16.89
C LYS A 22 2.81 9.49 -16.50
N GLU A 23 1.59 9.87 -16.16
CA GLU A 23 1.28 11.21 -15.67
C GLU A 23 1.97 11.51 -14.34
N SER A 24 1.91 10.60 -13.37
CA SER A 24 2.58 10.72 -12.07
C SER A 24 4.10 10.91 -12.22
N ARG A 25 4.74 10.14 -13.13
CA ARG A 25 6.17 10.31 -13.47
C ARG A 25 6.44 11.70 -14.05
N LYS A 26 5.58 12.21 -14.95
CA LYS A 26 5.70 13.56 -15.51
C LYS A 26 5.52 14.64 -14.45
N THR A 27 4.52 14.52 -13.57
CA THR A 27 4.29 15.45 -12.46
C THR A 27 5.49 15.49 -11.52
N LYS A 28 6.07 14.34 -11.15
CA LYS A 28 7.29 14.28 -10.33
C LYS A 28 8.48 14.98 -11.01
N ALA A 29 8.68 14.75 -12.31
CA ALA A 29 9.74 15.42 -13.07
C ALA A 29 9.50 16.93 -13.17
N ARG A 30 8.25 17.36 -13.36
CA ARG A 30 7.86 18.77 -13.37
C ARG A 30 8.15 19.44 -12.03
N ILE A 31 7.72 18.85 -10.91
CA ILE A 31 7.98 19.39 -9.56
C ILE A 31 9.49 19.56 -9.34
N LYS A 32 10.28 18.55 -9.73
CA LYS A 32 11.75 18.64 -9.68
C LYS A 32 12.25 19.84 -10.49
N ASN A 33 11.82 19.98 -11.74
CA ASN A 33 12.27 21.08 -12.60
C ASN A 33 11.80 22.45 -12.10
N ASP A 34 10.56 22.57 -11.61
CA ASP A 34 9.99 23.82 -11.10
C ASP A 34 10.76 24.30 -9.86
N VAL A 35 11.19 23.39 -8.98
CA VAL A 35 12.00 23.73 -7.79
C VAL A 35 13.44 24.06 -8.17
N PHE A 36 14.09 23.23 -8.98
CA PHE A 36 15.52 23.38 -9.26
C PHE A 36 15.81 24.46 -10.32
N SER A 37 14.89 24.78 -11.23
CA SER A 37 15.11 25.81 -12.27
C SER A 37 15.22 27.23 -11.71
N VAL A 38 14.64 27.50 -10.54
CA VAL A 38 14.69 28.83 -9.90
C VAL A 38 16.10 29.15 -9.36
N PHE A 39 16.88 28.12 -9.10
CA PHE A 39 18.21 28.25 -8.51
C PHE A 39 19.30 28.15 -9.59
N ALA A 40 20.02 29.25 -9.85
CA ALA A 40 21.11 29.26 -10.83
C ALA A 40 22.23 28.26 -10.51
N PHE A 41 22.37 27.81 -9.26
CA PHE A 41 23.39 26.83 -8.87
C PHE A 41 23.11 25.42 -9.40
N THR A 42 21.88 25.12 -9.83
CA THR A 42 21.47 23.75 -10.21
C THR A 42 22.08 23.30 -11.53
N ALA A 43 22.41 24.24 -12.42
CA ALA A 43 23.21 23.99 -13.61
C ALA A 43 24.61 23.44 -13.29
N TYR A 44 25.12 23.70 -12.08
CA TYR A 44 26.44 23.27 -11.62
C TYR A 44 26.40 22.08 -10.64
N LEU A 45 25.22 21.51 -10.38
CA LEU A 45 25.10 20.28 -9.58
C LEU A 45 25.56 19.04 -10.35
N ASP A 46 25.59 19.11 -11.69
CA ASP A 46 26.12 18.05 -12.53
C ASP A 46 27.65 18.19 -12.66
N SER A 47 28.37 17.10 -12.41
CA SER A 47 29.84 17.02 -12.45
C SER A 47 30.44 17.38 -13.81
N GLY A 48 29.64 17.33 -14.88
CA GLY A 48 30.07 17.60 -16.27
C GLY A 48 30.13 19.07 -16.67
N TYR A 49 29.64 20.02 -15.86
CA TYR A 49 29.74 21.44 -16.17
C TYR A 49 31.06 22.05 -15.67
N ASN A 50 31.71 22.85 -16.53
CA ASN A 50 32.85 23.67 -16.13
C ASN A 50 32.42 24.60 -15.00
N LYS A 51 33.00 24.39 -13.81
CA LYS A 51 32.77 25.28 -12.67
C LYS A 51 33.23 26.68 -13.08
N PRO A 52 32.45 27.74 -12.79
CA PRO A 52 32.86 29.09 -13.11
C PRO A 52 34.18 29.40 -12.41
N VAL A 53 35.03 30.21 -13.05
CA VAL A 53 36.24 30.73 -12.41
C VAL A 53 35.79 31.72 -11.34
N ILE A 54 35.74 31.26 -10.09
CA ILE A 54 35.32 32.07 -8.93
C ILE A 54 36.54 32.88 -8.47
N SER A 55 36.41 34.21 -8.44
CA SER A 55 37.41 35.07 -7.79
C SER A 55 37.61 34.64 -6.34
N PRO A 56 38.84 34.67 -5.77
CA PRO A 56 39.09 34.26 -4.40
C PRO A 56 38.15 34.98 -3.43
N ILE A 57 37.24 34.21 -2.81
CA ILE A 57 36.33 34.74 -1.80
C ILE A 57 37.13 34.84 -0.49
N PRO A 58 37.11 35.98 0.22
CA PRO A 58 37.78 36.09 1.51
C PRO A 58 37.22 35.04 2.48
N VAL A 59 38.12 34.31 3.15
CA VAL A 59 37.73 33.31 4.14
C VAL A 59 37.24 34.04 5.38
N VAL A 60 35.92 34.12 5.54
CA VAL A 60 35.28 34.71 6.73
C VAL A 60 34.61 33.64 7.58
N LYS A 61 34.43 33.93 8.87
CA LYS A 61 33.78 33.01 9.81
C LYS A 61 32.27 32.97 9.63
N ASN A 62 31.65 34.12 9.33
CA ASN A 62 30.20 34.23 9.13
C ASN A 62 29.89 34.78 7.73
N PHE A 63 28.82 34.26 7.12
CA PHE A 63 28.32 34.78 5.83
C PHE A 63 27.96 36.27 5.89
N ASP A 64 27.54 36.73 7.07
CA ASP A 64 27.25 38.13 7.38
C ASP A 64 28.45 39.07 7.17
N ASP A 65 29.67 38.58 7.33
CA ASP A 65 30.89 39.37 7.17
C ASP A 65 31.29 39.56 5.69
N LEU A 66 30.64 38.83 4.76
CA LEU A 66 30.83 38.97 3.31
C LEU A 66 30.01 40.12 2.71
N LEU A 67 29.01 40.65 3.44
CA LEU A 67 28.02 41.60 2.91
C LEU A 67 28.20 42.99 3.55
N PRO A 68 28.29 44.06 2.75
CA PRO A 68 28.18 45.43 3.27
C PRO A 68 26.83 45.67 3.97
N ASP A 69 26.84 46.40 5.09
CA ASP A 69 25.63 46.65 5.88
C ASP A 69 24.49 47.34 5.11
N SER A 70 24.83 48.15 4.10
CA SER A 70 23.87 48.82 3.22
C SER A 70 23.05 47.84 2.36
N VAL A 71 23.64 46.71 1.95
CA VAL A 71 22.98 45.73 1.07
C VAL A 71 22.40 44.54 1.83
N ARG A 72 22.81 44.33 3.09
CA ARG A 72 22.43 43.18 3.92
C ARG A 72 20.92 42.93 3.93
N ARG A 73 20.12 43.94 4.28
CA ARG A 73 18.66 43.82 4.36
C ARG A 73 18.02 43.48 3.02
N PHE A 74 18.53 44.05 1.94
CA PHE A 74 18.06 43.79 0.59
C PHE A 74 18.38 42.34 0.14
N VAL A 75 19.61 41.87 0.41
CA VAL A 75 20.02 40.50 0.10
C VAL A 75 19.20 39.48 0.87
N ILE A 76 18.99 39.69 2.18
CA ILE A 76 18.17 38.80 3.02
C ILE A 76 16.73 38.77 2.52
N GLN A 77 16.11 39.92 2.24
CA GLN A 77 14.74 39.98 1.74
C GLN A 77 14.59 39.29 0.38
N ARG A 78 15.57 39.47 -0.51
CA ARG A 78 15.59 38.81 -1.82
C ARG A 78 15.81 37.31 -1.69
N ALA A 79 16.68 36.86 -0.79
CA ALA A 79 16.92 35.46 -0.50
C ALA A 79 15.66 34.80 0.08
N ALA A 80 15.02 35.44 1.06
CA ALA A 80 13.74 34.99 1.63
C ALA A 80 12.67 34.85 0.55
N GLY A 81 12.46 35.88 -0.29
CA GLY A 81 11.51 35.80 -1.41
C GLY A 81 11.84 34.70 -2.42
N ARG A 82 13.14 34.48 -2.71
CA ARG A 82 13.60 33.40 -3.61
C ARG A 82 13.40 31.99 -3.05
N VAL A 83 13.36 31.81 -1.73
CA VAL A 83 13.13 30.49 -1.11
C VAL A 83 11.64 30.26 -0.88
N SER A 84 10.91 31.28 -0.43
CA SER A 84 9.48 31.17 -0.12
C SER A 84 8.63 30.86 -1.36
N SER A 85 8.93 31.46 -2.52
CA SER A 85 8.13 31.24 -3.73
C SER A 85 8.21 29.80 -4.27
N PRO A 86 9.40 29.20 -4.47
CA PRO A 86 9.50 27.79 -4.90
C PRO A 86 9.01 26.82 -3.84
N ALA A 87 9.16 27.12 -2.54
CA ALA A 87 8.64 26.29 -1.47
C ALA A 87 7.11 26.15 -1.56
N LEU A 88 6.40 27.26 -1.76
CA LEU A 88 4.94 27.25 -1.96
C LEU A 88 4.54 26.46 -3.21
N THR A 89 5.26 26.62 -4.33
CA THR A 89 5.00 25.85 -5.55
C THR A 89 5.27 24.35 -5.36
N ALA A 90 6.33 24.01 -4.62
CA ALA A 90 6.66 22.63 -4.28
C ALA A 90 5.56 21.99 -3.43
N ASP A 91 5.06 22.68 -2.41
CA ASP A 91 4.00 22.19 -1.53
C ASP A 91 2.71 21.89 -2.31
N VAL A 92 2.32 22.80 -3.22
CA VAL A 92 1.18 22.59 -4.12
C VAL A 92 1.41 21.37 -5.01
N GLY A 93 2.61 21.25 -5.60
CA GLY A 93 2.96 20.12 -6.46
C GLY A 93 2.97 18.78 -5.71
N VAL A 94 3.49 18.74 -4.48
CA VAL A 94 3.50 17.55 -3.62
C VAL A 94 2.07 17.14 -3.25
N SER A 95 1.21 18.11 -2.93
CA SER A 95 -0.21 17.86 -2.66
C SER A 95 -0.94 17.29 -3.88
N GLU A 96 -0.73 17.87 -5.08
CA GLU A 96 -1.28 17.35 -6.33
C GLU A 96 -0.80 15.92 -6.62
N TYR A 97 0.50 15.66 -6.43
CA TYR A 97 1.08 14.33 -6.60
C TYR A 97 0.45 13.31 -5.63
N ALA A 98 0.29 13.67 -4.35
CA ALA A 98 -0.33 12.81 -3.35
C ALA A 98 -1.80 12.49 -3.70
N ALA A 99 -2.55 13.46 -4.22
CA ALA A 99 -3.92 13.25 -4.68
C ALA A 99 -3.98 12.26 -5.86
N LYS A 100 -3.11 12.43 -6.86
CA LYS A 100 -3.00 11.51 -8.01
C LYS A 100 -2.56 10.11 -7.60
N GLU A 101 -1.63 9.99 -6.66
CA GLU A 101 -1.18 8.71 -6.15
C GLU A 101 -2.32 7.97 -5.43
N LYS A 102 -3.13 8.69 -4.66
CA LYS A 102 -4.32 8.14 -4.01
C LYS A 102 -5.32 7.62 -5.03
N GLU A 103 -5.58 8.37 -6.11
CA GLU A 103 -6.46 7.91 -7.19
C GLU A 103 -5.91 6.64 -7.86
N LEU A 104 -4.65 6.64 -8.27
CA LEU A 104 -3.97 5.50 -8.86
C LEU A 104 -4.05 4.25 -7.98
N ARG A 105 -3.93 4.42 -6.66
CA ARG A 105 -4.05 3.32 -5.70
C ARG A 105 -5.43 2.69 -5.73
N LEU A 106 -6.48 3.49 -5.81
CA LEU A 106 -7.85 2.98 -5.89
C LEU A 106 -8.05 2.13 -7.16
N TYR A 107 -7.49 2.56 -8.31
CA TYR A 107 -7.60 1.80 -9.55
C TYR A 107 -6.87 0.46 -9.45
N LYS A 108 -5.69 0.45 -8.84
CA LYS A 108 -4.94 -0.79 -8.57
C LYS A 108 -5.70 -1.71 -7.61
N ILE A 109 -6.35 -1.16 -6.57
CA ILE A 109 -7.21 -1.92 -5.66
C ILE A 109 -8.31 -2.63 -6.45
N GLU A 110 -9.07 -1.90 -7.28
CA GLU A 110 -10.19 -2.48 -8.03
C GLU A 110 -9.72 -3.53 -9.05
N TRP A 111 -8.55 -3.33 -9.66
CA TRP A 111 -7.95 -4.33 -10.55
C TRP A 111 -7.63 -5.64 -9.80
N HIS A 112 -6.92 -5.55 -8.67
CA HIS A 112 -6.62 -6.72 -7.85
C HIS A 112 -7.86 -7.36 -7.25
N LYS A 113 -8.85 -6.57 -6.83
CA LYS A 113 -10.12 -7.05 -6.25
C LYS A 113 -10.89 -7.97 -7.18
N LYS A 114 -10.92 -7.67 -8.49
CA LYS A 114 -11.58 -8.51 -9.49
C LYS A 114 -10.91 -9.89 -9.59
N ILE A 115 -9.58 -9.93 -9.50
CA ILE A 115 -8.80 -11.17 -9.55
C ILE A 115 -8.95 -11.96 -8.25
N THR A 116 -8.81 -11.30 -7.10
CA THR A 116 -8.88 -11.96 -5.80
C THR A 116 -10.26 -12.52 -5.53
N LEU A 117 -11.34 -11.90 -6.04
CA LEU A 117 -12.70 -12.43 -5.94
C LEU A 117 -12.85 -13.79 -6.67
N SER A 118 -12.29 -13.92 -7.87
CA SER A 118 -12.32 -15.20 -8.60
C SER A 118 -11.49 -16.28 -7.89
N ILE A 119 -10.32 -15.92 -7.38
CA ILE A 119 -9.47 -16.84 -6.60
C ILE A 119 -10.14 -17.23 -5.28
N ALA A 120 -10.88 -16.32 -4.65
CA ALA A 120 -11.58 -16.59 -3.41
C ALA A 120 -12.60 -17.72 -3.56
N CYS A 121 -13.30 -17.82 -4.69
CA CYS A 121 -14.19 -18.93 -4.98
C CYS A 121 -13.45 -20.28 -4.95
N LEU A 122 -12.24 -20.34 -5.52
CA LEU A 122 -11.41 -21.54 -5.52
C LEU A 122 -10.91 -21.89 -4.11
N VAL A 123 -10.47 -20.89 -3.34
CA VAL A 123 -10.00 -21.09 -1.96
C VAL A 123 -11.14 -21.58 -1.06
N LEU A 124 -12.33 -20.97 -1.16
CA LEU A 124 -13.50 -21.39 -0.39
C LEU A 124 -13.97 -22.79 -0.79
N PHE A 125 -13.86 -23.17 -2.07
CA PHE A 125 -14.10 -24.53 -2.53
C PHE A 125 -13.11 -25.53 -1.91
N LEU A 126 -11.81 -25.20 -1.89
CA LEU A 126 -10.77 -26.02 -1.25
C LEU A 126 -11.02 -26.23 0.24
N ILE A 127 -11.64 -25.27 0.92
CA ILE A 127 -12.00 -25.38 2.34
C ILE A 127 -13.31 -26.16 2.50
N GLY A 128 -14.30 -25.92 1.65
CA GLY A 128 -15.63 -26.54 1.72
C GLY A 128 -15.62 -28.05 1.46
N ALA A 129 -14.86 -28.51 0.46
CA ALA A 129 -14.76 -29.93 0.10
C ALA A 129 -14.27 -30.83 1.25
N PRO A 130 -13.13 -30.54 1.92
CA PRO A 130 -12.68 -31.34 3.06
C PRO A 130 -13.62 -31.23 4.25
N LEU A 131 -14.17 -30.05 4.57
CA LEU A 131 -15.11 -29.90 5.68
C LEU A 131 -16.40 -30.72 5.48
N GLY A 132 -16.91 -30.78 4.25
CA GLY A 132 -18.06 -31.63 3.90
C GLY A 132 -17.79 -33.12 4.08
N SER A 133 -16.60 -33.59 3.67
CA SER A 133 -16.21 -35.00 3.81
C SER A 133 -15.85 -35.42 5.26
N ILE A 134 -15.22 -34.52 6.03
CA ILE A 134 -14.81 -34.77 7.42
C ILE A 134 -16.04 -34.82 8.34
N ILE A 135 -16.99 -33.90 8.17
CA ILE A 135 -18.12 -33.72 9.09
C ILE A 135 -19.31 -34.58 8.65
N ARG A 136 -19.12 -35.91 8.64
CA ARG A 136 -20.15 -36.90 8.26
C ARG A 136 -21.25 -37.09 9.33
N LYS A 137 -21.02 -36.70 10.57
CA LYS A 137 -21.93 -36.96 11.72
C LYS A 137 -22.99 -35.87 11.96
N GLY A 138 -23.11 -34.89 11.07
CA GLY A 138 -24.18 -33.88 11.09
C GLY A 138 -25.01 -33.95 9.81
N GLY A 139 -26.28 -33.55 9.85
CA GLY A 139 -27.09 -33.42 8.63
C GLY A 139 -26.51 -32.40 7.63
N LEU A 140 -27.11 -32.28 6.46
CA LEU A 140 -26.63 -31.44 5.34
C LEU A 140 -26.33 -29.97 5.71
N GLY A 141 -26.88 -29.45 6.81
CA GLY A 141 -26.69 -28.06 7.26
C GLY A 141 -25.38 -27.77 7.99
N LEU A 142 -24.72 -28.75 8.63
CA LEU A 142 -23.52 -28.47 9.44
C LEU A 142 -22.32 -28.00 8.57
N PRO A 143 -21.99 -28.65 7.43
CA PRO A 143 -20.96 -28.15 6.53
C PRO A 143 -21.28 -26.76 5.94
N LEU A 144 -22.57 -26.48 5.69
CA LEU A 144 -23.03 -25.19 5.17
C LEU A 144 -22.74 -24.05 6.15
N ILE A 145 -23.04 -24.24 7.45
CA ILE A 145 -22.76 -23.23 8.48
C ILE A 145 -21.27 -22.91 8.54
N PHE A 146 -20.40 -23.92 8.51
CA PHE A 146 -18.95 -23.70 8.49
C PHE A 146 -18.51 -22.95 7.23
N ALA A 147 -19.08 -23.26 6.05
CA ALA A 147 -18.78 -22.53 4.82
C ALA A 147 -19.13 -21.03 4.93
N VAL A 148 -20.27 -20.69 5.52
CA VAL A 148 -20.67 -19.28 5.76
C VAL A 148 -19.71 -18.59 6.74
N ILE A 149 -19.25 -19.27 7.79
CA ILE A 149 -18.26 -18.72 8.73
C ILE A 149 -16.94 -18.40 8.03
N PHE A 150 -16.43 -19.32 7.19
CA PHE A 150 -15.20 -19.08 6.42
C PHE A 150 -15.38 -17.98 5.37
N PHE A 151 -16.54 -17.90 4.73
CA PHE A 151 -16.88 -16.79 3.83
C PHE A 151 -16.90 -15.43 4.56
N MET A 152 -17.51 -15.37 5.74
CA MET A 152 -17.51 -14.16 6.57
C MET A 152 -16.08 -13.76 6.98
N PHE A 153 -15.25 -14.73 7.36
CA PHE A 153 -13.85 -14.49 7.69
C PHE A 153 -13.05 -13.96 6.49
N PHE A 154 -13.23 -14.56 5.31
CA PHE A 154 -12.68 -14.04 4.06
C PHE A 154 -13.12 -12.60 3.79
N TYR A 155 -14.41 -12.30 3.90
CA TYR A 155 -14.96 -10.96 3.66
C TYR A 155 -14.37 -9.93 4.64
N PHE A 156 -14.24 -10.31 5.91
CA PHE A 156 -13.65 -9.46 6.93
C PHE A 156 -12.17 -9.15 6.66
N LEU A 157 -11.37 -10.18 6.34
CA LEU A 157 -9.96 -10.00 5.98
C LEU A 157 -9.79 -9.15 4.73
N ASN A 158 -10.60 -9.40 3.70
CA ASN A 158 -10.55 -8.65 2.44
C ASN A 158 -10.94 -7.18 2.64
N THR A 159 -11.98 -6.91 3.44
CA THR A 159 -12.41 -5.55 3.77
C THR A 159 -11.34 -4.82 4.60
N THR A 160 -10.71 -5.50 5.55
CA THR A 160 -9.64 -4.94 6.38
C THR A 160 -8.39 -4.66 5.54
N GLY A 161 -8.00 -5.57 4.67
CA GLY A 161 -6.92 -5.39 3.70
C GLY A 161 -7.17 -4.20 2.78
N GLU A 162 -8.39 -4.07 2.22
CA GLU A 162 -8.78 -2.93 1.38
C GLU A 162 -8.65 -1.59 2.15
N LYS A 163 -9.04 -1.55 3.44
CA LYS A 163 -8.87 -0.37 4.29
C LYS A 163 -7.40 -0.03 4.51
N PHE A 164 -6.55 -1.00 4.81
CA PHE A 164 -5.12 -0.76 5.01
C PHE A 164 -4.40 -0.23 3.76
N VAL A 165 -4.82 -0.66 2.56
CA VAL A 165 -4.27 -0.09 1.31
C VAL A 165 -4.76 1.35 1.12
N LYS A 166 -6.04 1.64 1.38
CA LYS A 166 -6.59 3.01 1.27
C LYS A 166 -5.87 4.00 2.18
N GLU A 167 -5.55 3.59 3.40
CA GLU A 167 -4.80 4.39 4.39
C GLU A 167 -3.28 4.43 4.16
N ASN A 168 -2.77 3.85 3.06
CA ASN A 168 -1.33 3.76 2.76
C ASN A 168 -0.50 3.00 3.79
N VAL A 169 -1.11 2.13 4.59
CA VAL A 169 -0.41 1.32 5.59
C VAL A 169 0.25 0.10 4.94
N LEU A 170 -0.43 -0.49 3.95
CA LEU A 170 0.05 -1.65 3.20
C LEU A 170 0.12 -1.35 1.70
N THR A 171 1.04 -2.02 1.02
CA THR A 171 1.09 -2.01 -0.45
C THR A 171 -0.19 -2.61 -1.04
N VAL A 172 -0.57 -2.17 -2.24
CA VAL A 172 -1.79 -2.69 -2.90
C VAL A 172 -1.77 -4.21 -3.05
N PHE A 173 -0.61 -4.76 -3.42
CA PHE A 173 -0.44 -6.19 -3.57
C PHE A 173 -0.64 -6.93 -2.24
N SER A 174 0.09 -6.55 -1.19
CA SER A 174 0.01 -7.25 0.09
C SER A 174 -1.38 -7.12 0.74
N GLY A 175 -2.00 -5.95 0.67
CA GLY A 175 -3.30 -5.72 1.31
C GLY A 175 -4.46 -6.41 0.60
N MET A 176 -4.48 -6.42 -0.74
CA MET A 176 -5.56 -7.08 -1.50
C MET A 176 -5.44 -8.61 -1.51
N TRP A 177 -4.23 -9.15 -1.42
CA TRP A 177 -3.98 -10.59 -1.37
C TRP A 177 -3.94 -11.16 0.05
N LEU A 178 -4.07 -10.31 1.07
CA LEU A 178 -3.99 -10.68 2.48
C LEU A 178 -4.93 -11.85 2.84
N ALA A 179 -6.19 -11.78 2.40
CA ALA A 179 -7.16 -12.82 2.67
C ALA A 179 -6.75 -14.17 2.03
N THR A 180 -6.33 -14.15 0.77
CA THR A 180 -5.87 -15.34 0.04
C THR A 180 -4.61 -15.94 0.67
N MET A 181 -3.64 -15.11 1.05
CA MET A 181 -2.40 -15.55 1.70
C MET A 181 -2.63 -16.27 3.03
N ILE A 182 -3.71 -15.93 3.74
CA ILE A 182 -4.06 -16.58 5.01
C ILE A 182 -4.93 -17.82 4.78
N LEU A 183 -5.95 -17.72 3.93
CA LEU A 183 -6.94 -18.78 3.72
C LEU A 183 -6.45 -19.91 2.82
N LEU A 184 -5.56 -19.64 1.86
CA LEU A 184 -5.06 -20.66 0.94
C LEU A 184 -4.19 -21.72 1.65
N PRO A 185 -3.18 -21.37 2.48
CA PRO A 185 -2.46 -22.37 3.28
C PRO A 185 -3.37 -23.12 4.24
N LEU A 186 -4.35 -22.43 4.83
CA LEU A 186 -5.32 -23.06 5.72
C LEU A 186 -6.21 -24.07 4.97
N GLY A 187 -6.68 -23.71 3.77
CA GLY A 187 -7.43 -24.62 2.90
C GLY A 187 -6.62 -25.85 2.53
N VAL A 188 -5.40 -25.65 2.03
CA VAL A 188 -4.48 -26.76 1.69
C VAL A 188 -4.21 -27.66 2.91
N PHE A 189 -3.96 -27.08 4.07
CA PHE A 189 -3.76 -27.83 5.31
C PHE A 189 -4.99 -28.66 5.70
N LEU A 190 -6.19 -28.08 5.59
CA LEU A 190 -7.45 -28.80 5.86
C LEU A 190 -7.68 -29.91 4.84
N THR A 191 -7.40 -29.68 3.56
CA THR A 191 -7.49 -30.71 2.51
C THR A 191 -6.53 -31.86 2.78
N TYR A 192 -5.26 -31.57 3.07
CA TYR A 192 -4.26 -32.59 3.41
C TYR A 192 -4.72 -33.44 4.59
N LYS A 193 -5.22 -32.79 5.65
CA LYS A 193 -5.65 -33.48 6.86
C LYS A 193 -6.93 -34.31 6.68
N ALA A 194 -7.83 -33.89 5.80
CA ALA A 194 -8.99 -34.66 5.39
C ALA A 194 -8.60 -35.95 4.65
N MET A 195 -7.58 -35.88 3.79
CA MET A 195 -7.09 -37.02 3.01
C MET A 195 -6.40 -38.09 3.88
N HIS A 196 -5.68 -37.68 4.93
CA HIS A 196 -4.96 -38.57 5.83
C HIS A 196 -5.78 -39.03 7.05
N ASP A 197 -7.10 -39.19 6.88
CA ASP A 197 -8.06 -39.79 7.81
C ASP A 197 -7.99 -39.26 9.26
N SER A 198 -7.78 -37.96 9.39
CA SER A 198 -7.70 -37.32 10.71
C SER A 198 -9.10 -37.00 11.24
N GLN A 199 -9.48 -37.58 12.37
CA GLN A 199 -10.56 -37.04 13.21
C GLN A 199 -10.14 -35.72 13.88
N LEU A 200 -9.93 -34.68 13.07
CA LEU A 200 -9.65 -33.30 13.49
C LEU A 200 -10.62 -32.78 14.56
N PHE A 201 -11.88 -33.20 14.43
CA PHE A 201 -13.00 -32.83 15.28
C PHE A 201 -13.46 -33.99 16.18
N ASN A 202 -12.54 -34.86 16.63
CA ASN A 202 -12.90 -35.72 17.75
C ASN A 202 -13.03 -34.84 19.01
N LYS A 203 -14.10 -35.04 19.81
CA LYS A 203 -14.35 -34.29 21.07
C LYS A 203 -13.10 -34.23 21.96
N GLU A 204 -12.25 -35.25 21.89
CA GLU A 204 -10.98 -35.35 22.61
C GLU A 204 -9.92 -34.30 22.22
N PHE A 205 -9.86 -33.82 20.98
CA PHE A 205 -8.91 -32.76 20.61
C PHE A 205 -9.33 -31.41 21.23
N TYR A 206 -10.63 -31.09 21.14
CA TYR A 206 -11.20 -29.88 21.74
C TYR A 206 -11.07 -29.90 23.27
N PHE A 207 -11.36 -31.04 23.90
CA PHE A 207 -11.22 -31.22 25.36
C PHE A 207 -9.75 -31.12 25.80
N ARG A 208 -8.80 -31.65 25.02
CA ARG A 208 -7.35 -31.54 25.31
C ARG A 208 -6.82 -30.11 25.13
N LEU A 209 -7.27 -29.39 24.09
CA LEU A 209 -6.88 -28.00 23.84
C LEU A 209 -7.45 -27.06 24.93
N TRP A 210 -8.73 -27.23 25.27
CA TRP A 210 -9.36 -26.53 26.38
C TRP A 210 -8.70 -26.84 27.73
N ARG A 211 -8.33 -28.10 27.98
CA ARG A 211 -7.64 -28.50 29.21
C ARG A 211 -6.21 -27.95 29.28
N LYS A 212 -5.50 -27.82 28.14
CA LYS A 212 -4.19 -27.13 28.07
C LYS A 212 -4.33 -25.64 28.37
N PHE A 213 -5.30 -24.97 27.75
CA PHE A 213 -5.59 -23.55 28.02
C PHE A 213 -5.99 -23.31 29.48
N LYS A 214 -6.88 -24.14 30.05
CA LYS A 214 -7.29 -24.05 31.46
C LYS A 214 -6.17 -24.41 32.45
N LYS A 215 -5.19 -25.23 32.06
CA LYS A 215 -3.98 -25.51 32.88
C LYS A 215 -3.01 -24.33 32.88
N MET A 216 -2.99 -23.53 31.81
CA MET A 216 -2.14 -22.35 31.71
C MET A 216 -2.68 -21.17 32.51
N THR A 217 -4.01 -21.08 32.68
CA THR A 217 -4.67 -20.03 33.47
C THR A 217 -4.92 -20.40 34.94
N ARG A 218 -4.47 -21.58 35.40
CA ARG A 218 -4.62 -22.07 36.79
C ARG A 218 -3.26 -22.33 37.46
N LYS A 219 -2.20 -21.73 36.92
CA LYS A 219 -0.88 -21.62 37.54
C LYS A 219 -0.70 -20.19 38.06
N GLU A 220 -1.57 -19.79 38.99
CA GLU A 220 -1.33 -18.80 40.05
C GLU A 220 -2.13 -19.27 41.26
#